data_AF-A0A845LBY1-F1
#
_entry.id   AF-A0A845LBY1-F1
#
_cell.length_a   1.000
_cell.length_b   1.000
_cell.length_c   1.000
_cell.angle_alpha   90.00
_cell.angle_beta   90.00
_cell.angle_gamma   90.00
#
_symmetry.space_group_name_H-M   'P 1'
#
loop_
_entity.id
_entity.type
_entity.pdbx_description
1 polymer ?
#
loop_
_entity_poly.entity_id
_entity_poly.type
_entity_poly.pdbx_seq_one_letter_code
_entity_poly.pdbx_strand_id
1 'polypeptide(L)'
;MDALVLAAGVNNGRLRSCHGVSMEALIPIGRRPMVDYVVQALRHCRAIDRIVIVGPEALSSYYSGDKRVSVVAGGEDPIDSLQRGLRALALLVDSQQTAEYGGPSQQAPPVEKAAGAQSPAAADRLLIVTGDLPLLTAQTVEAFLDACRPIEGDVFYPVVRREDCQRRYPGVRRTYVRLREGWVTGGNLFLVRPAVIPGAVARARQFVRLRKSPLALSRLLGGSFVIRFLLRQLTIAQVEARVSELFRLRGHCVLSTSPELAIDVDKPSDLELVRRCLTGLPG
;
A
#
# COMPACT_ATOMS: atom_id res chain seq x y z
N MET A 1 11.21 4.66 -10.18
CA MET A 1 10.89 4.80 -8.74
C MET A 1 10.82 3.42 -8.10
N ASP A 2 10.88 3.33 -6.78
CA ASP A 2 10.76 2.05 -6.07
C ASP A 2 9.29 1.70 -5.79
N ALA A 3 9.01 0.40 -5.66
CA ALA A 3 7.73 -0.12 -5.21
C ALA A 3 7.89 -1.02 -3.97
N LEU A 4 6.93 -0.93 -3.06
CA LEU A 4 6.82 -1.72 -1.85
C LEU A 4 5.51 -2.49 -1.84
N VAL A 5 5.59 -3.83 -1.82
CA VAL A 5 4.44 -4.72 -1.76
C VAL A 5 4.25 -5.22 -0.33
N LEU A 6 3.13 -4.87 0.30
CA LEU A 6 2.76 -5.32 1.63
C LEU A 6 1.94 -6.62 1.53
N ALA A 7 2.57 -7.74 1.83
CA ALA A 7 2.07 -9.10 1.62
C ALA A 7 2.15 -9.98 2.90
N ALA A 8 2.19 -9.35 4.08
CA ALA A 8 2.32 -10.03 5.38
C ALA A 8 0.97 -10.40 6.03
N GLY A 9 -0.12 -10.50 5.26
CA GLY A 9 -1.44 -10.88 5.77
C GLY A 9 -1.50 -12.35 6.20
N VAL A 10 -1.90 -12.59 7.45
CA VAL A 10 -2.14 -13.94 7.98
C VAL A 10 -3.49 -14.44 7.49
N ASN A 11 -3.53 -15.67 6.96
CA ASN A 11 -4.76 -16.31 6.50
C ASN A 11 -5.56 -16.87 7.70
N ASN A 12 -6.14 -15.98 8.50
CA ASN A 12 -7.02 -16.31 9.62
C ASN A 12 -8.48 -15.88 9.38
N GLY A 13 -8.76 -15.31 8.19
CA GLY A 13 -10.06 -14.81 7.80
C GLY A 13 -10.91 -15.81 7.00
N ARG A 14 -11.74 -15.28 6.11
CA ARG A 14 -12.70 -16.07 5.32
C ARG A 14 -12.02 -17.00 4.30
N LEU A 15 -10.83 -16.65 3.83
CA LEU A 15 -10.06 -17.43 2.85
C LEU A 15 -9.56 -18.76 3.41
N ARG A 16 -9.41 -18.89 4.74
CA ARG A 16 -9.05 -20.14 5.41
C ARG A 16 -10.04 -21.27 5.14
N SER A 17 -11.30 -20.93 4.84
CA SER A 17 -12.33 -21.92 4.47
C SER A 17 -12.06 -22.62 3.14
N CYS A 18 -11.22 -22.07 2.28
CA CYS A 18 -10.94 -22.60 0.94
C CYS A 18 -9.46 -22.91 0.68
N HIS A 19 -8.52 -22.39 1.49
CA HIS A 19 -7.09 -22.69 1.41
C HIS A 19 -6.44 -22.76 2.79
N GLY A 20 -5.56 -23.74 2.99
CA GLY A 20 -4.89 -24.02 4.26
C GLY A 20 -3.52 -23.36 4.46
N VAL A 21 -3.02 -22.57 3.50
CA VAL A 21 -1.74 -21.86 3.65
C VAL A 21 -1.83 -20.82 4.77
N SER A 22 -0.74 -20.61 5.51
CA SER A 22 -0.72 -19.72 6.67
C SER A 22 -0.83 -18.23 6.34
N MET A 23 -0.43 -17.84 5.12
CA MET A 23 -0.31 -16.45 4.69
C MET A 23 -1.10 -16.24 3.40
N GLU A 24 -1.90 -15.17 3.33
CA GLU A 24 -2.82 -14.91 2.22
C GLU A 24 -2.09 -14.73 0.89
N ALA A 25 -0.93 -14.06 0.93
CA ALA A 25 -0.06 -13.85 -0.23
C ALA A 25 0.37 -15.15 -0.95
N LEU A 26 0.44 -16.27 -0.22
CA LEU A 26 0.83 -17.58 -0.75
C LEU A 26 -0.35 -18.39 -1.31
N ILE A 27 -1.59 -17.89 -1.18
CA ILE A 27 -2.76 -18.59 -1.72
C ILE A 27 -2.59 -18.76 -3.23
N PRO A 28 -2.67 -19.99 -3.76
CA PRO A 28 -2.47 -20.24 -5.17
C PRO A 28 -3.69 -19.80 -5.98
N ILE A 29 -3.41 -19.05 -7.04
CA ILE A 29 -4.36 -18.70 -8.09
C ILE A 29 -3.80 -19.24 -9.40
N GLY A 30 -4.35 -20.34 -9.89
CA GLY A 30 -3.73 -21.13 -10.96
C GLY A 30 -2.39 -21.71 -10.50
N ARG A 31 -1.31 -21.44 -11.25
CA ARG A 31 0.04 -21.96 -10.98
C ARG A 31 0.93 -21.03 -10.16
N ARG A 32 0.42 -19.87 -9.73
CA ARG A 32 1.20 -18.80 -9.12
C ARG A 32 0.60 -18.42 -7.77
N PRO A 33 1.41 -18.04 -6.76
CA PRO A 33 0.88 -17.44 -5.54
C PRO A 33 0.23 -16.09 -5.86
N MET A 34 -0.80 -15.71 -5.11
CA MET A 34 -1.59 -14.48 -5.31
C MET A 34 -0.71 -13.23 -5.48
N VAL A 35 0.31 -13.08 -4.64
CA VAL A 35 1.22 -11.92 -4.67
C VAL A 35 2.03 -11.83 -5.95
N ASP A 36 2.30 -12.94 -6.65
CA ASP A 36 3.07 -12.91 -7.90
C ASP A 36 2.36 -12.08 -8.97
N TYR A 37 1.03 -12.11 -9.04
CA TYR A 37 0.28 -11.28 -9.99
C TYR A 37 0.56 -9.78 -9.80
N VAL A 38 0.61 -9.32 -8.55
CA VAL A 38 0.99 -7.95 -8.20
C VAL A 38 2.44 -7.66 -8.61
N VAL A 39 3.36 -8.56 -8.27
CA VAL A 39 4.78 -8.39 -8.60
C VAL A 39 4.99 -8.34 -10.12
N GLN A 40 4.33 -9.20 -10.90
CA GLN A 40 4.41 -9.16 -12.35
C GLN A 40 3.84 -7.86 -12.92
N ALA A 41 2.73 -7.33 -12.39
CA ALA A 41 2.20 -6.03 -12.81
C ALA A 41 3.22 -4.91 -12.60
N LEU A 42 3.91 -4.91 -11.44
CA LEU A 42 4.95 -3.93 -11.13
C LEU A 42 6.21 -4.12 -11.98
N ARG A 43 6.64 -5.36 -12.25
CA ARG A 43 7.81 -5.65 -13.11
C ARG A 43 7.63 -5.15 -14.54
N HIS A 44 6.42 -5.23 -15.06
CA HIS A 44 6.06 -4.77 -16.41
C HIS A 44 5.72 -3.27 -16.47
N CYS A 45 5.58 -2.59 -15.32
CA CYS A 45 5.40 -1.14 -15.26
C CYS A 45 6.75 -0.44 -15.46
N ARG A 46 6.85 0.41 -16.49
CA ARG A 46 8.12 1.06 -16.87
C ARG A 46 8.64 2.03 -15.82
N ALA A 47 7.76 2.58 -15.00
CA ALA A 47 8.11 3.56 -13.98
C ALA A 47 8.74 2.92 -12.71
N ILE A 48 8.67 1.59 -12.56
CA ILE A 48 9.16 0.89 -11.37
C ILE A 48 10.53 0.29 -11.64
N ASP A 49 11.53 0.63 -10.83
CA ASP A 49 12.91 0.15 -11.00
C ASP A 49 13.18 -1.06 -10.10
N ARG A 50 12.82 -0.95 -8.82
CA ARG A 50 13.03 -1.97 -7.79
C ARG A 50 11.72 -2.27 -7.06
N ILE A 51 11.59 -3.51 -6.62
CA ILE A 51 10.42 -4.01 -5.89
C ILE A 51 10.92 -4.66 -4.59
N VAL A 52 10.41 -4.21 -3.46
CA VAL A 52 10.57 -4.89 -2.16
C VAL A 52 9.25 -5.52 -1.79
N ILE A 53 9.26 -6.81 -1.48
CA ILE A 53 8.09 -7.55 -1.00
C ILE A 53 8.26 -7.75 0.51
N VAL A 54 7.31 -7.26 1.30
CA VAL A 54 7.26 -7.50 2.74
C VAL A 54 6.24 -8.60 2.99
N GLY A 55 6.71 -9.81 3.26
CA GLY A 55 5.84 -10.98 3.31
C GLY A 55 6.55 -12.25 3.76
N PRO A 56 5.98 -13.43 3.45
CA PRO A 56 6.53 -14.71 3.86
C PRO A 56 7.90 -14.96 3.21
N GLU A 57 8.89 -15.38 4.00
CA GLU A 57 10.26 -15.66 3.51
C GLU A 57 10.30 -16.71 2.39
N ALA A 58 9.31 -17.62 2.37
CA ALA A 58 9.13 -18.60 1.31
C ALA A 58 9.09 -17.97 -0.10
N LEU A 59 8.65 -16.70 -0.22
CA LEU A 59 8.67 -15.96 -1.48
C LEU A 59 10.07 -15.71 -2.03
N SER A 60 11.12 -15.71 -1.19
CA SER A 60 12.49 -15.45 -1.63
C SER A 60 12.95 -16.44 -2.71
N SER A 61 12.52 -17.70 -2.61
CA SER A 61 12.83 -18.74 -3.60
C SER A 61 12.24 -18.43 -4.98
N TYR A 62 11.04 -17.83 -5.03
CA TYR A 62 10.34 -17.47 -6.28
C TYR A 62 11.06 -16.38 -7.06
N TYR A 63 11.83 -15.53 -6.39
CA TYR A 63 12.47 -14.35 -6.99
C TYR A 63 14.01 -14.38 -6.92
N SER A 64 14.61 -15.50 -6.54
CA SER A 64 16.07 -15.66 -6.38
C SER A 64 16.91 -15.27 -7.61
N GLY A 65 16.35 -15.42 -8.81
CA GLY A 65 16.99 -15.02 -10.07
C GLY A 65 16.75 -13.56 -10.50
N ASP A 66 15.91 -12.80 -9.81
CA ASP A 66 15.56 -11.43 -10.19
C ASP A 66 16.22 -10.39 -9.27
N LYS A 67 17.23 -9.70 -9.80
CA LYS A 67 17.96 -8.65 -9.08
C LYS A 67 17.13 -7.41 -8.74
N ARG A 68 15.98 -7.22 -9.40
CA ARG A 68 15.07 -6.09 -9.13
C ARG A 68 14.11 -6.36 -7.98
N VAL A 69 13.98 -7.62 -7.54
CA VAL A 69 13.01 -8.03 -6.52
C VAL A 69 13.75 -8.56 -5.30
N SER A 70 13.43 -7.99 -4.13
CA SER A 70 13.88 -8.54 -2.86
C SER A 70 12.70 -8.83 -1.95
N VAL A 71 12.88 -9.79 -1.05
CA VAL A 71 11.87 -10.20 -0.07
C VAL A 71 12.41 -9.93 1.31
N VAL A 72 11.59 -9.32 2.16
CA VAL A 72 11.85 -9.16 3.59
C VAL A 72 10.69 -9.71 4.39
N ALA A 73 10.99 -10.26 5.58
CA ALA A 73 9.98 -10.83 6.44
C ALA A 73 8.93 -9.78 6.87
N GLY A 74 7.68 -10.22 6.94
CA GLY A 74 6.56 -9.46 7.50
C GLY A 74 6.82 -8.98 8.94
N GLY A 75 6.16 -7.88 9.30
CA GLY A 75 6.15 -7.36 10.66
C GLY A 75 4.98 -7.84 11.51
N GLU A 76 4.96 -7.46 12.78
CA GLU A 76 3.87 -7.82 13.72
C GLU A 76 2.53 -7.16 13.36
N ASP A 77 2.59 -6.00 12.71
CA ASP A 77 1.43 -5.26 12.23
C ASP A 77 1.72 -4.63 10.85
N PRO A 78 0.70 -4.05 10.16
CA PRO A 78 0.90 -3.43 8.85
C PRO A 78 1.91 -2.28 8.84
N ILE A 79 2.04 -1.53 9.94
CA ILE A 79 2.99 -0.43 10.06
C ILE A 79 4.41 -0.94 10.31
N ASP A 80 4.60 -1.98 11.14
CA ASP A 80 5.91 -2.63 11.28
C ASP A 80 6.36 -3.22 9.93
N SER A 81 5.44 -3.85 9.20
CA SER A 81 5.71 -4.33 7.83
C SER A 81 6.15 -3.20 6.90
N LEU A 82 5.45 -2.06 6.91
CA LEU A 82 5.86 -0.87 6.17
C LEU A 82 7.27 -0.42 6.56
N GLN A 83 7.59 -0.33 7.85
CA GLN A 83 8.90 0.10 8.33
C GLN A 83 10.03 -0.86 7.90
N ARG A 84 9.82 -2.18 7.98
CA ARG A 84 10.78 -3.19 7.47
C ARG A 84 11.04 -3.02 5.98
N GLY A 85 9.98 -2.79 5.20
CA GLY A 85 10.07 -2.51 3.77
C GLY A 85 10.89 -1.24 3.45
N LEU A 86 10.63 -0.15 4.18
CA LEU A 86 11.34 1.11 3.99
C LEU A 86 12.82 1.01 4.37
N ARG A 87 13.17 0.26 5.41
CA ARG A 87 14.57 -0.04 5.76
C ARG A 87 15.27 -0.80 4.63
N ALA A 88 14.60 -1.78 4.04
CA ALA A 88 15.15 -2.55 2.91
C ALA A 88 15.37 -1.68 1.64
N LEU A 89 14.62 -0.59 1.51
CA LEU A 89 14.81 0.43 0.49
C LEU A 89 15.83 1.52 0.86
N ALA A 90 16.43 1.45 2.06
CA ALA A 90 17.27 2.50 2.64
C ALA A 90 16.57 3.87 2.74
N LEU A 91 15.24 3.87 2.83
CA LEU A 91 14.40 5.06 3.01
C LEU A 91 14.10 5.37 4.49
N LEU A 92 14.42 4.43 5.38
CA LEU A 92 14.49 4.64 6.83
C LEU A 92 15.87 4.22 7.30
N VAL A 93 16.58 5.15 7.94
CA VAL A 93 17.83 4.88 8.66
C VAL A 93 17.52 4.99 10.15
N ASP A 94 17.81 3.95 10.93
CA ASP A 94 17.69 4.04 12.38
C ASP A 94 18.83 4.92 12.92
N SER A 95 18.48 5.98 13.65
CA SER A 95 19.44 6.78 14.44
C SER A 95 20.01 6.03 15.66
N GLN A 96 19.78 4.71 15.76
CA GLN A 96 20.16 3.86 16.89
C GLN A 96 21.26 2.84 16.54
N GLN A 97 21.84 2.85 15.34
CA GLN A 97 22.93 1.94 14.94
C GLN A 97 24.34 2.57 14.99
N THR A 98 24.54 3.56 15.87
CA THR A 98 25.87 4.10 16.22
C THR A 98 26.30 3.81 17.66
N ALA A 99 25.57 2.98 18.41
CA ALA A 99 25.85 2.75 19.83
C ALA A 99 25.94 1.25 20.18
N GLU A 100 26.83 0.50 19.55
CA GLU A 100 27.22 -0.83 20.08
C GLU A 100 28.64 -1.31 19.71
N TYR A 101 29.56 -0.40 19.40
CA TYR A 101 31.00 -0.68 19.47
C TYR A 101 31.71 0.52 20.08
N GLY A 102 32.02 0.44 21.38
CA GLY A 102 32.72 1.48 22.10
C GLY A 102 33.01 1.11 23.55
N GLY A 103 34.00 0.24 23.76
CA GLY A 103 34.66 0.09 25.07
C GLY A 103 35.39 1.37 25.49
N PRO A 104 35.82 1.49 26.76
CA PRO A 104 36.09 2.79 27.36
C PRO A 104 37.43 3.42 26.96
N SER A 105 37.34 4.71 26.63
CA SER A 105 38.35 5.79 26.77
C SER A 105 39.70 5.66 26.07
N GLN A 106 39.96 6.57 25.11
CA GLN A 106 40.97 7.63 25.22
C GLN A 106 40.85 8.64 24.04
N GLN A 107 40.68 9.92 24.39
CA GLN A 107 40.92 11.16 23.64
C GLN A 107 40.67 11.17 22.12
N ALA A 108 39.61 11.87 21.70
CA ALA A 108 39.34 12.17 20.29
C ALA A 108 40.31 13.26 19.76
N PRO A 109 41.03 13.02 18.64
CA PRO A 109 41.69 14.08 17.89
C PRO A 109 40.67 14.83 17.00
N PRO A 110 41.01 16.02 16.46
CA PRO A 110 40.08 16.87 15.72
C PRO A 110 39.63 16.17 14.44
N VAL A 111 38.32 16.14 14.21
CA VAL A 111 37.72 15.52 13.01
C VAL A 111 38.02 16.40 11.79
N GLU A 112 39.01 16.01 11.00
CA GLU A 112 39.14 16.44 9.62
C GLU A 112 37.94 15.95 8.80
N LYS A 113 37.35 16.86 8.02
CA LYS A 113 36.27 16.58 7.07
C LYS A 113 36.75 15.59 6.01
N ALA A 114 36.38 14.33 6.14
CA ALA A 114 36.39 13.39 5.03
C ALA A 114 35.23 13.76 4.07
N ALA A 115 35.60 14.34 2.94
CA ALA A 115 34.75 14.53 1.78
C ALA A 115 34.39 13.17 1.15
N GLY A 116 33.15 13.03 0.66
CA GLY A 116 32.82 11.99 -0.32
C GLY A 116 31.89 10.86 0.15
N ALA A 117 30.81 11.16 0.87
CA ALA A 117 29.61 10.32 0.86
C ALA A 117 28.49 11.09 0.18
N GLN A 118 28.36 10.91 -1.14
CA GLN A 118 27.16 11.36 -1.85
C GLN A 118 26.00 10.50 -1.32
N SER A 119 25.15 11.12 -0.50
CA SER A 119 23.86 10.55 -0.12
C SER A 119 23.10 10.18 -1.41
N PRO A 120 22.56 8.97 -1.55
CA PRO A 120 21.78 8.62 -2.74
C PRO A 120 20.64 9.64 -2.85
N ALA A 121 20.47 10.22 -4.04
CA ALA A 121 19.34 11.10 -4.32
C ALA A 121 18.06 10.38 -3.89
N ALA A 122 17.45 10.83 -2.79
CA ALA A 122 16.33 10.12 -2.19
C ALA A 122 15.22 10.00 -3.24
N ALA A 123 14.68 8.79 -3.41
CA ALA A 123 13.58 8.56 -4.33
C ALA A 123 12.46 9.56 -4.03
N ASP A 124 12.11 10.42 -5.00
CA ASP A 124 11.10 11.47 -4.78
C ASP A 124 9.69 10.88 -4.56
N ARG A 125 9.46 9.64 -5.03
CA ARG A 125 8.22 8.90 -4.87
C ARG A 125 8.47 7.42 -4.60
N LEU A 126 7.56 6.83 -3.82
CA LEU A 126 7.45 5.42 -3.52
C LEU A 126 6.03 4.96 -3.79
N LEU A 127 5.88 3.87 -4.53
CA LEU A 127 4.58 3.21 -4.72
C LEU A 127 4.41 2.11 -3.66
N ILE A 128 3.39 2.18 -2.82
CA ILE A 128 3.05 1.16 -1.83
C ILE A 128 1.79 0.44 -2.32
N VAL A 129 1.82 -0.89 -2.40
CA VAL A 129 0.71 -1.73 -2.93
C VAL A 129 0.47 -2.90 -1.99
N THR A 130 -0.77 -3.35 -1.84
CA THR A 130 -1.09 -4.59 -1.11
C THR A 130 -0.86 -5.84 -1.98
N GLY A 131 -0.49 -6.96 -1.35
CA GLY A 131 -0.17 -8.21 -2.05
C GLY A 131 -1.37 -9.00 -2.58
N ASP A 132 -2.59 -8.51 -2.37
CA ASP A 132 -3.87 -9.19 -2.60
C ASP A 132 -4.68 -8.60 -3.76
N LEU A 133 -4.01 -7.90 -4.70
CA LEU A 133 -4.58 -7.35 -5.93
C LEU A 133 -4.23 -8.18 -7.18
N PRO A 134 -4.69 -9.43 -7.31
CA PRO A 134 -4.26 -10.32 -8.40
C PRO A 134 -4.75 -9.91 -9.79
N LEU A 135 -5.67 -8.93 -9.89
CA LEU A 135 -6.12 -8.35 -11.16
C LEU A 135 -5.34 -7.09 -11.54
N LEU A 136 -4.39 -6.64 -10.71
CA LEU A 136 -3.57 -5.48 -11.01
C LEU A 136 -2.78 -5.71 -12.31
N THR A 137 -2.70 -4.67 -13.15
CA THR A 137 -1.94 -4.69 -14.40
C THR A 137 -0.95 -3.53 -14.44
N ALA A 138 0.10 -3.66 -15.26
CA ALA A 138 1.06 -2.57 -15.47
C ALA A 138 0.36 -1.31 -16.00
N GLN A 139 -0.57 -1.48 -16.93
CA GLN A 139 -1.36 -0.40 -17.53
C GLN A 139 -2.17 0.35 -16.47
N THR A 140 -2.78 -0.38 -15.53
CA THR A 140 -3.54 0.23 -14.45
C THR A 140 -2.63 1.04 -13.51
N VAL A 141 -1.45 0.52 -13.19
CA VAL A 141 -0.46 1.25 -12.38
C VAL A 141 0.02 2.51 -13.10
N GLU A 142 0.39 2.40 -14.38
CA GLU A 142 0.85 3.53 -15.20
C GLU A 142 -0.23 4.61 -15.32
N ALA A 143 -1.48 4.24 -15.60
CA ALA A 143 -2.59 5.18 -15.67
C ALA A 143 -2.81 5.94 -14.35
N PHE A 144 -2.68 5.26 -13.21
CA PHE A 144 -2.76 5.91 -11.89
C PHE A 144 -1.59 6.87 -11.66
N LEU A 145 -0.37 6.46 -11.97
CA LEU A 145 0.82 7.30 -11.82
C LEU A 145 0.72 8.55 -12.71
N ASP A 146 0.27 8.41 -13.96
CA ASP A 146 0.08 9.52 -14.88
C ASP A 146 -1.00 10.50 -14.40
N ALA A 147 -2.09 10.00 -13.82
CA ALA A 147 -3.11 10.83 -13.20
C ALA A 147 -2.62 11.61 -11.97
N CYS A 148 -1.55 11.14 -11.31
CA CYS A 148 -0.93 11.83 -10.17
C CYS A 148 0.05 12.94 -10.61
N ARG A 149 0.66 12.85 -11.80
CA ARG A 149 1.71 13.78 -12.26
C ARG A 149 1.33 15.26 -12.23
N PRO A 150 0.13 15.70 -12.66
CA PRO A 150 -0.21 17.11 -12.68
C PRO A 150 -0.54 17.69 -11.29
N ILE A 151 -0.58 16.85 -10.25
CA ILE A 151 -1.02 17.23 -8.90
C ILE A 151 0.20 17.33 -7.99
N GLU A 152 0.41 18.50 -7.38
CA GLU A 152 1.41 18.64 -6.32
C GLU A 152 0.87 18.10 -5.00
N GLY A 153 1.50 17.05 -4.49
CA GLY A 153 1.07 16.40 -3.24
C GLY A 153 2.15 15.50 -2.64
N ASP A 154 1.84 15.01 -1.44
CA ASP A 154 2.73 14.13 -0.67
C ASP A 154 2.21 12.69 -0.60
N VAL A 155 0.89 12.49 -0.64
CA VAL A 155 0.23 11.19 -0.64
C VAL A 155 -0.92 11.19 -1.66
N PHE A 156 -0.98 10.17 -2.50
CA PHE A 156 -2.05 9.97 -3.48
C PHE A 156 -2.70 8.61 -3.27
N TYR A 157 -4.03 8.59 -3.29
CA TYR A 157 -4.84 7.40 -3.04
C TYR A 157 -5.91 7.25 -4.12
N PRO A 158 -5.99 6.11 -4.84
CA PRO A 158 -7.01 5.95 -5.86
C PRO A 158 -8.39 5.78 -5.26
N VAL A 159 -9.37 6.41 -5.91
CA VAL A 159 -10.80 6.27 -5.62
C VAL A 159 -11.50 5.86 -6.90
N VAL A 160 -12.26 4.77 -6.84
CA VAL A 160 -12.98 4.21 -8.00
C VAL A 160 -14.48 4.41 -7.81
N ARG A 161 -15.17 4.82 -8.87
CA ARG A 161 -16.63 4.96 -8.86
C ARG A 161 -17.30 3.60 -8.91
N ARG A 162 -18.44 3.46 -8.23
CA ARG A 162 -19.24 2.23 -8.27
C ARG A 162 -19.64 1.87 -9.70
N GLU A 163 -19.93 2.85 -10.53
CA GLU A 163 -20.33 2.67 -11.91
C GLU A 163 -19.21 2.02 -12.75
N ASP A 164 -17.95 2.38 -12.51
CA ASP A 164 -16.80 1.78 -13.18
C ASP A 164 -16.60 0.33 -12.72
N CYS A 165 -16.71 0.06 -11.42
CA CYS A 165 -16.69 -1.29 -10.87
C CYS A 165 -17.79 -2.17 -11.46
N GLN A 166 -19.03 -1.68 -11.49
CA GLN A 166 -20.18 -2.42 -12.00
C GLN A 166 -20.12 -2.65 -13.51
N ARG A 167 -19.56 -1.70 -14.28
CA ARG A 167 -19.39 -1.83 -15.73
C ARG A 167 -18.39 -2.94 -16.08
N ARG A 168 -17.26 -3.02 -15.37
CA ARG A 168 -16.22 -4.01 -15.67
C ARG A 168 -16.44 -5.36 -15.00
N TYR A 169 -16.97 -5.34 -13.77
CA TYR A 169 -17.19 -6.52 -12.94
C TYR A 169 -18.63 -6.53 -12.36
N PRO A 170 -19.64 -6.82 -13.20
CA PRO A 170 -21.03 -6.85 -12.77
C PRO A 170 -21.24 -7.83 -11.60
N GLY A 171 -22.09 -7.45 -10.64
CA GLY A 171 -22.45 -8.30 -9.49
C GLY A 171 -21.41 -8.39 -8.38
N VAL A 172 -20.19 -7.86 -8.56
CA VAL A 172 -19.16 -7.86 -7.51
C VAL A 172 -19.55 -6.92 -6.38
N ARG A 173 -19.74 -7.50 -5.19
CA ARG A 173 -20.11 -6.76 -3.99
C ARG A 173 -18.86 -6.19 -3.32
N ARG A 174 -18.74 -4.86 -3.37
CA ARG A 174 -17.74 -4.05 -2.64
C ARG A 174 -18.41 -3.18 -1.59
N THR A 175 -17.62 -2.72 -0.64
CA THR A 175 -18.02 -1.65 0.28
C THR A 175 -17.90 -0.31 -0.43
N TYR A 176 -19.01 0.41 -0.54
CA TYR A 176 -19.05 1.74 -1.13
C TYR A 176 -19.43 2.77 -0.08
N VAL A 177 -18.82 3.94 -0.20
CA VAL A 177 -19.15 5.14 0.57
C VAL A 177 -19.90 6.11 -0.35
N ARG A 178 -20.97 6.72 0.16
CA ARG A 178 -21.69 7.79 -0.54
C ARG A 178 -21.12 9.15 -0.16
N LEU A 179 -20.40 9.77 -1.08
CA LEU A 179 -19.96 11.17 -1.02
C LEU A 179 -20.81 12.00 -1.98
N ARG A 180 -20.71 13.34 -1.98
CA ARG A 180 -21.50 14.18 -2.91
C ARG A 180 -21.23 13.83 -4.38
N GLU A 181 -19.97 13.52 -4.71
CA GLU A 181 -19.48 13.19 -6.04
C GLU A 181 -20.03 11.85 -6.57
N GLY A 182 -20.56 10.98 -5.71
CA GLY A 182 -21.11 9.68 -6.11
C GLY A 182 -20.93 8.58 -5.07
N TRP A 183 -21.20 7.35 -5.48
CA TRP A 183 -20.79 6.15 -4.75
C TRP A 183 -19.38 5.79 -5.16
N VAL A 184 -18.48 5.72 -4.19
CA VAL A 184 -17.07 5.45 -4.44
C VAL A 184 -16.52 4.39 -3.50
N THR A 185 -15.45 3.74 -3.91
CA THR A 185 -14.65 2.85 -3.08
C THR A 185 -13.18 3.24 -3.22
N GLY A 186 -12.41 2.98 -2.17
CA GLY A 186 -10.98 3.23 -2.19
C GLY A 186 -10.22 2.05 -2.79
N GLY A 187 -9.07 2.32 -3.42
CA GLY A 187 -8.18 1.26 -3.87
C GLY A 187 -7.20 0.78 -2.80
N ASN A 188 -6.27 -0.09 -3.19
CA ASN A 188 -5.29 -0.70 -2.28
C ASN A 188 -3.84 -0.41 -2.69
N LEU A 189 -3.60 0.81 -3.16
CA LEU A 189 -2.25 1.35 -3.39
C LEU A 189 -2.15 2.82 -2.97
N PHE A 190 -0.92 3.27 -2.72
CA PHE A 190 -0.59 4.65 -2.38
C PHE A 190 0.66 5.07 -3.13
N LEU A 191 0.64 6.26 -3.73
CA LEU A 191 1.88 6.93 -4.15
C LEU A 191 2.26 7.93 -3.06
N VAL A 192 3.46 7.81 -2.51
CA VAL A 192 3.87 8.56 -1.32
C VAL A 192 5.24 9.18 -1.54
N ARG A 193 5.44 10.40 -1.04
CA ARG A 193 6.77 10.99 -0.88
C ARG A 193 7.45 10.37 0.35
N PRO A 194 8.58 9.65 0.22
CA PRO A 194 9.19 8.96 1.36
C PRO A 194 9.49 9.86 2.56
N ALA A 195 9.87 11.12 2.30
CA ALA A 195 10.20 12.10 3.34
C ALA A 195 9.05 12.40 4.32
N VAL A 196 7.77 12.21 3.94
CA VAL A 196 6.63 12.46 4.85
C VAL A 196 6.29 11.25 5.72
N ILE A 197 6.81 10.07 5.40
CA ILE A 197 6.44 8.83 6.08
C ILE A 197 6.79 8.88 7.58
N PRO A 198 8.02 9.23 8.01
CA PRO A 198 8.38 9.21 9.44
C PRO A 198 7.44 10.04 10.31
N GLY A 199 7.04 11.23 9.84
CA GLY A 199 6.09 12.11 10.54
C GLY A 199 4.65 11.57 10.58
N ALA A 200 4.27 10.75 9.60
CA ALA A 200 2.94 10.18 9.48
C ALA A 200 2.78 8.83 10.22
N VAL A 201 3.86 8.07 10.45
CA VAL A 201 3.83 6.68 10.99
C VAL A 201 3.04 6.58 12.29
N ALA A 202 3.29 7.44 13.27
CA ALA A 202 2.63 7.36 14.57
C ALA A 202 1.10 7.48 14.46
N ARG A 203 0.64 8.39 13.59
CA ARG A 203 -0.78 8.60 13.34
C ARG A 203 -1.37 7.49 12.49
N ALA A 204 -0.64 7.01 11.48
CA ALA A 204 -1.05 5.85 10.67
C ALA A 204 -1.27 4.62 11.56
N ARG A 205 -0.35 4.35 12.51
CA ARG A 205 -0.50 3.26 13.48
C ARG A 205 -1.73 3.43 14.36
N GLN A 206 -2.04 4.65 14.80
CA GLN A 206 -3.29 4.91 15.53
C GLN A 206 -4.53 4.59 14.68
N PHE A 207 -4.58 5.05 13.44
CA PHE A 207 -5.68 4.73 12.51
C PHE A 207 -5.83 3.23 12.28
N VAL A 208 -4.73 2.51 12.03
CA VAL A 208 -4.74 1.05 11.82
C VAL A 208 -5.29 0.31 13.04
N ARG A 209 -4.93 0.72 14.27
CA ARG A 209 -5.49 0.12 15.50
C ARG A 209 -6.99 0.39 15.64
N LEU A 210 -7.43 1.60 15.32
CA LEU A 210 -8.82 2.02 15.44
C LEU A 210 -9.71 1.56 14.27
N ARG A 211 -9.14 1.00 13.19
CA ARG A 211 -9.90 0.62 11.97
C ARG A 211 -11.04 -0.37 12.22
N LYS A 212 -10.95 -1.18 13.29
CA LYS A 212 -11.99 -2.13 13.71
C LYS A 212 -12.99 -1.53 14.71
N SER A 213 -12.82 -0.28 15.13
CA SER A 213 -13.66 0.42 16.11
C SER A 213 -14.25 1.71 15.52
N PRO A 214 -15.44 1.63 14.91
CA PRO A 214 -16.08 2.78 14.27
C PRO A 214 -16.26 3.99 15.19
N LEU A 215 -16.60 3.76 16.47
CA LEU A 215 -16.80 4.83 17.45
C LEU A 215 -15.49 5.55 17.84
N ALA A 216 -14.38 4.81 17.94
CA ALA A 216 -13.10 5.42 18.24
C ALA A 216 -12.55 6.18 17.02
N LEU A 217 -12.73 5.63 15.83
CA LEU A 217 -12.35 6.28 14.58
C LEU A 217 -13.17 7.56 14.33
N SER A 218 -14.48 7.54 14.64
CA SER A 218 -15.34 8.72 14.48
C SER A 218 -14.91 9.89 15.39
N ARG A 219 -14.48 9.59 16.63
CA ARG A 219 -13.91 10.60 17.54
C ARG A 219 -12.65 11.25 16.97
N LEU A 220 -11.78 10.47 16.32
CA LEU A 220 -10.56 10.99 15.68
C LEU A 220 -10.88 11.86 14.45
N LEU A 221 -11.88 11.46 13.67
CA LEU A 221 -12.33 12.20 12.49
C LEU A 221 -13.10 13.48 12.85
N GLY A 222 -13.71 13.55 14.04
CA GLY A 222 -14.42 14.73 14.54
C GLY A 222 -15.92 14.73 14.22
N GLY A 223 -16.72 15.27 15.14
CA GLY A 223 -18.19 15.17 15.07
C GLY A 223 -18.79 15.83 13.83
N SER A 224 -18.30 17.01 13.41
CA SER A 224 -18.79 17.71 12.21
C SER A 224 -18.56 16.90 10.93
N PHE A 225 -17.41 16.24 10.82
CA PHE A 225 -17.08 15.34 9.72
C PHE A 225 -18.04 14.15 9.67
N VAL A 226 -18.26 13.51 10.83
CA VAL A 226 -19.14 12.34 10.96
C VAL A 226 -20.59 12.69 10.67
N ILE A 227 -21.09 13.83 11.17
CA ILE A 227 -22.45 14.30 10.88
C ILE A 227 -22.63 14.52 9.38
N ARG A 228 -21.69 15.21 8.70
CA ARG A 228 -21.75 15.40 7.24
C ARG A 228 -21.68 14.08 6.48
N PHE A 229 -20.87 13.13 6.94
CA PHE A 229 -20.80 11.80 6.37
C PHE A 229 -22.15 11.06 6.47
N LEU A 230 -22.75 11.05 7.66
CA LEU A 230 -24.05 10.39 7.89
C LEU A 230 -25.18 11.06 7.09
N LEU A 231 -25.13 12.39 6.94
CA LEU A 231 -26.05 13.16 6.10
C LEU A 231 -25.73 13.07 4.59
N ARG A 232 -24.69 12.31 4.19
CA ARG A 232 -24.23 12.15 2.80
C ARG A 232 -23.86 13.47 2.11
N GLN A 233 -23.44 14.46 2.90
CA GLN A 233 -23.03 15.79 2.46
C GLN A 233 -21.51 15.94 2.36
N LEU A 234 -20.75 14.91 2.73
CA LEU A 234 -19.30 14.92 2.66
C LEU A 234 -18.81 14.85 1.20
N THR A 235 -17.84 15.69 0.85
CA THR A 235 -17.15 15.71 -0.45
C THR A 235 -15.79 15.04 -0.36
N ILE A 236 -15.24 14.60 -1.49
CA ILE A 236 -13.85 14.11 -1.59
C ILE A 236 -12.88 15.19 -1.10
N ALA A 237 -13.06 16.44 -1.52
CA ALA A 237 -12.22 17.56 -1.09
C ALA A 237 -12.23 17.77 0.44
N GLN A 238 -13.37 17.55 1.11
CA GLN A 238 -13.46 17.59 2.57
C GLN A 238 -12.79 16.39 3.24
N VAL A 239 -12.83 15.20 2.61
CA VAL A 239 -12.05 14.04 3.07
C VAL A 239 -10.56 14.33 2.98
N GLU A 240 -10.09 14.83 1.84
CA GLU A 240 -8.70 15.24 1.63
C GLU A 240 -8.25 16.29 2.65
N ALA A 241 -9.04 17.35 2.85
CA ALA A 241 -8.73 18.40 3.82
C ALA A 241 -8.61 17.84 5.24
N ARG A 242 -9.54 16.96 5.65
CA ARG A 242 -9.52 16.37 7.00
C ARG A 242 -8.34 15.42 7.19
N VAL A 243 -8.04 14.58 6.20
CA VAL A 243 -6.88 13.69 6.25
C VAL A 243 -5.59 14.49 6.25
N SER A 244 -5.49 15.54 5.44
CA SER A 244 -4.33 16.41 5.36
C SER A 244 -4.06 17.14 6.68
N GLU A 245 -5.10 17.68 7.32
CA GLU A 245 -5.03 18.29 8.65
C GLU A 245 -4.57 17.28 9.70
N LEU A 246 -5.16 16.08 9.71
CA LEU A 246 -4.81 15.04 10.65
C LEU A 246 -3.37 14.59 10.45
N PHE A 247 -2.93 14.29 9.24
CA PHE A 247 -1.60 13.74 9.02
C PHE A 247 -0.51 14.80 8.81
N ARG A 248 -0.88 16.09 8.78
CA ARG A 248 0.03 17.23 8.49
C ARG A 248 0.82 17.02 7.18
N LEU A 249 0.11 16.59 6.14
CA LEU A 249 0.62 16.32 4.80
C LEU A 249 -0.40 16.74 3.74
N ARG A 250 -0.01 16.80 2.47
CA ARG A 250 -0.95 17.04 1.34
C ARG A 250 -1.40 15.72 0.75
N GLY A 251 -2.60 15.30 1.13
CA GLY A 251 -3.21 14.05 0.66
C GLY A 251 -4.27 14.29 -0.41
N HIS A 252 -4.19 13.54 -1.52
CA HIS A 252 -5.12 13.63 -2.64
C HIS A 252 -5.76 12.28 -2.95
N CYS A 253 -7.08 12.30 -3.17
CA CYS A 253 -7.83 11.23 -3.78
C CYS A 253 -7.76 11.39 -5.30
N VAL A 254 -7.28 10.37 -6.00
CA VAL A 254 -7.19 10.37 -7.46
C VAL A 254 -8.30 9.49 -8.02
N LEU A 255 -9.25 10.10 -8.71
CA LEU A 255 -10.31 9.33 -9.36
C LEU A 255 -9.73 8.43 -10.46
N SER A 256 -10.00 7.13 -10.39
CA SER A 256 -9.56 6.14 -11.37
C SER A 256 -10.76 5.41 -11.96
N THR A 257 -10.68 5.14 -13.26
CA THR A 257 -11.68 4.34 -13.99
C THR A 257 -11.38 2.84 -13.97
N SER A 258 -10.31 2.43 -13.27
CA SER A 258 -9.79 1.06 -13.27
C SER A 258 -10.15 0.34 -11.96
N PRO A 259 -11.17 -0.55 -11.96
CA PRO A 259 -11.61 -1.22 -10.74
C PRO A 259 -10.61 -2.20 -10.16
N GLU A 260 -9.63 -2.65 -10.95
CA GLU A 260 -8.55 -3.54 -10.53
C GLU A 260 -7.73 -2.97 -9.37
N LEU A 261 -7.77 -1.64 -9.17
CA LEU A 261 -7.15 -0.97 -8.03
C LEU A 261 -7.89 -1.21 -6.71
N ALA A 262 -9.16 -1.61 -6.75
CA ALA A 262 -10.05 -1.70 -5.60
C ALA A 262 -10.68 -3.10 -5.41
N ILE A 263 -10.21 -4.10 -6.17
CA ILE A 263 -10.62 -5.50 -6.06
C ILE A 263 -9.49 -6.29 -5.39
N ASP A 264 -9.50 -6.26 -4.07
CA ASP A 264 -8.76 -7.18 -3.21
C ASP A 264 -9.48 -8.53 -3.09
N VAL A 265 -8.72 -9.53 -2.66
CA VAL A 265 -9.22 -10.87 -2.37
C VAL A 265 -9.29 -11.08 -0.87
N ASP A 266 -10.48 -10.98 -0.29
CA ASP A 266 -10.71 -11.15 1.16
C ASP A 266 -11.59 -12.38 1.50
N LYS A 267 -12.32 -12.91 0.51
CA LYS A 267 -13.29 -14.01 0.70
C LYS A 267 -13.29 -14.97 -0.50
N PRO A 268 -13.82 -16.20 -0.33
CA PRO A 268 -13.84 -17.20 -1.40
C PRO A 268 -14.51 -16.74 -2.70
N SER A 269 -15.53 -15.88 -2.64
CA SER A 269 -16.17 -15.33 -3.84
C SER A 269 -15.28 -14.38 -4.62
N ASP A 270 -14.34 -13.69 -3.97
CA ASP A 270 -13.36 -12.84 -4.66
C ASP A 270 -12.32 -13.71 -5.38
N LEU A 271 -11.85 -14.80 -4.75
CA LEU A 271 -10.97 -15.78 -5.40
C LEU A 271 -11.61 -16.37 -6.66
N GLU A 272 -12.90 -16.71 -6.58
CA GLU A 272 -13.65 -17.25 -7.70
C GLU A 272 -13.74 -16.25 -8.86
N LEU A 273 -14.07 -14.98 -8.56
CA LEU A 273 -14.06 -13.89 -9.54
C LEU A 273 -12.70 -13.78 -10.22
N VAL A 274 -11.63 -13.73 -9.44
CA VAL A 274 -10.26 -13.57 -9.95
C VAL A 274 -9.88 -14.74 -10.86
N ARG A 275 -10.19 -15.98 -10.45
CA ARG A 275 -9.92 -17.18 -11.26
C ARG A 275 -10.63 -17.11 -12.61
N ARG A 276 -11.90 -16.70 -12.65
CA ARG A 276 -12.64 -16.52 -13.91
C ARG A 276 -11.99 -15.48 -14.81
N CYS A 277 -11.64 -14.32 -14.24
CA CYS A 277 -11.00 -13.24 -14.98
C CYS A 277 -9.65 -13.66 -15.58
N LEU A 278 -8.83 -14.40 -14.83
CA LEU A 278 -7.50 -14.82 -15.27
C LEU A 278 -7.53 -16.03 -16.22
N THR A 279 -8.58 -16.85 -16.19
CA THR A 279 -8.76 -17.99 -17.12
C THR A 279 -9.48 -17.60 -18.41
N GLY A 280 -9.96 -16.35 -18.52
CA GLY A 280 -10.73 -15.88 -19.67
C GLY A 280 -12.15 -16.45 -19.78
N LEU A 281 -12.67 -17.05 -18.70
CA LEU A 281 -14.04 -17.56 -18.65
C LEU A 281 -15.02 -16.37 -18.45
N PRO A 282 -16.03 -16.18 -19.31
CA PRO A 282 -17.00 -15.09 -19.16
C PRO A 282 -17.81 -15.24 -17.86
N GLY A 283 -18.12 -14.09 -17.24
CA GLY A 283 -18.93 -13.97 -16.02
C GLY A 283 -20.43 -13.93 -16.27
#